data_AF-A0A4V5TP12-F1
#
_entry.id   AF-A0A4V5TP12-F1
#
_cell.length_a   1.000
_cell.length_b   1.000
_cell.length_c   1.000
_cell.angle_alpha   90.00
_cell.angle_beta   90.00
_cell.angle_gamma   90.00
#
_symmetry.space_group_name_H-M   'P 1'
#
loop_
_entity.id
_entity.type
_entity.pdbx_description
1 polymer ?
#
loop_
_entity_poly.entity_id
_entity_poly.type
_entity_poly.pdbx_seq_one_letter_code
_entity_poly.pdbx_strand_id
1 'polypeptide(L)'
;PRWKRFDDMDSNIIYKGPWHASTNTPLDNYNKTLHIKDTLDSRAAEFQFAFKGTGIRLIATLSSSSDYNVDSTITIDGVSETFKGYYPTYTIQGLAFQKLNLQDGVHTVKVSTSAFIFD
;
A
#
# COMPACT_ATOMS: atom_id res chain seq x y z
N PRO A 1 -14.51 17.36 -6.84
CA PRO A 1 -14.03 16.20 -6.05
C PRO A 1 -12.55 15.92 -6.36
N ARG A 2 -11.66 16.25 -5.42
CA ARG A 2 -10.21 16.07 -5.58
C ARG A 2 -9.75 14.98 -4.62
N TRP A 3 -8.90 14.07 -5.10
CA TRP A 3 -8.23 13.09 -4.24
C TRP A 3 -7.40 13.81 -3.18
N LYS A 4 -7.53 13.39 -1.91
CA LYS A 4 -6.58 13.75 -0.86
C LYS A 4 -5.50 12.67 -0.82
N ARG A 5 -4.24 13.07 -1.03
CA ARG A 5 -3.08 12.19 -0.92
C ARG A 5 -2.54 12.28 0.50
N PHE A 6 -2.14 11.14 1.03
CA PHE A 6 -1.42 10.97 2.28
C PHE A 6 -0.13 10.21 1.96
N ASP A 7 0.91 10.53 2.70
CA ASP A 7 2.22 9.91 2.60
C ASP A 7 2.24 8.56 3.31
N ASP A 8 3.13 7.64 2.93
CA ASP A 8 3.33 6.39 3.64
C ASP A 8 3.76 6.61 5.12
N MET A 9 4.35 7.75 5.45
CA MET A 9 4.68 8.12 6.83
C MET A 9 3.55 8.86 7.57
N ASP A 10 2.36 9.03 6.98
CA ASP A 10 1.25 9.71 7.66
C ASP A 10 0.89 8.97 8.96
N SER A 11 0.78 9.72 10.06
CA SER A 11 0.56 9.15 11.40
C SER A 11 -0.78 8.39 11.55
N ASN A 12 -1.71 8.54 10.61
CA ASN A 12 -2.95 7.76 10.59
C ASN A 12 -2.75 6.33 10.06
N ILE A 13 -1.58 6.03 9.48
CA ILE A 13 -1.21 4.70 9.00
C ILE A 13 -0.46 3.97 10.11
N ILE A 14 -1.01 2.84 10.55
CA ILE A 14 -0.44 2.03 11.62
C ILE A 14 0.13 0.75 11.02
N TYR A 15 1.45 0.61 11.11
CA TYR A 15 2.20 -0.55 10.64
C TYR A 15 2.39 -1.59 11.75
N LYS A 16 2.32 -2.88 11.38
CA LYS A 16 2.61 -4.03 12.25
C LYS A 16 3.44 -5.07 11.49
N GLY A 17 4.38 -5.70 12.18
CA GLY A 17 5.29 -6.68 11.58
C GLY A 17 6.54 -6.06 10.97
N PRO A 18 7.31 -6.81 10.18
CA PRO A 18 8.65 -6.43 9.72
C PRO A 18 8.62 -5.45 8.54
N TRP A 19 8.14 -4.22 8.80
CA TRP A 19 8.27 -3.10 7.87
C TRP A 19 9.61 -2.39 8.09
N HIS A 20 10.23 -1.98 6.99
CA HIS A 20 11.42 -1.15 6.97
C HIS A 20 11.06 0.21 6.35
N ALA A 21 11.06 1.26 7.16
CA ALA A 21 10.91 2.62 6.67
C ALA A 21 12.22 3.10 6.04
N SER A 22 12.12 3.79 4.91
CA SER A 22 13.22 4.49 4.26
C SER A 22 12.84 5.93 4.00
N THR A 23 13.78 6.85 4.24
CA THR A 23 13.58 8.29 4.11
C THR A 23 14.69 8.89 3.25
N ASN A 24 14.41 10.00 2.56
CA ASN A 24 15.34 10.63 1.63
C ASN A 24 15.82 9.67 0.54
N THR A 25 14.89 8.86 0.01
CA THR A 25 15.22 7.94 -1.08
C THR A 25 15.64 8.73 -2.32
N PRO A 26 16.57 8.21 -3.15
CA PRO A 26 16.91 8.84 -4.42
C PRO A 26 15.82 8.64 -5.49
N LEU A 27 14.83 7.79 -5.21
CA LEU A 27 13.73 7.44 -6.10
C LEU A 27 12.66 8.53 -6.10
N ASP A 28 11.82 8.58 -7.12
CA ASP A 28 10.72 9.55 -7.23
C ASP A 28 9.46 9.13 -6.46
N ASN A 29 9.62 8.57 -5.26
CA ASN A 29 8.50 8.33 -4.35
C ASN A 29 7.92 9.65 -3.82
N TYR A 30 6.67 9.62 -3.39
CA TYR A 30 6.04 10.77 -2.74
C TYR A 30 6.82 11.11 -1.47
N ASN A 31 7.12 12.41 -1.28
CA ASN A 31 8.03 12.95 -0.25
C ASN A 31 9.38 12.23 -0.05
N LYS A 32 9.82 11.40 -1.02
CA LYS A 32 11.06 10.63 -0.94
C LYS A 32 11.08 9.66 0.26
N THR A 33 9.92 9.11 0.60
CA THR A 33 9.73 8.11 1.68
C THR A 33 9.10 6.83 1.12
N LEU A 34 9.26 5.72 1.84
CA LEU A 34 8.60 4.45 1.56
C LEU A 34 8.68 3.50 2.76
N HIS A 35 7.74 2.55 2.83
CA HIS A 35 7.79 1.40 3.74
C HIS A 35 7.93 0.09 2.95
N ILE A 36 9.00 -0.65 3.21
CA ILE A 36 9.29 -1.92 2.54
C ILE A 36 8.91 -3.07 3.45
N LYS A 37 8.08 -3.97 2.92
CA LYS A 37 8.02 -5.35 3.38
C LYS A 37 8.90 -6.20 2.47
N ASP A 38 10.07 -6.60 2.99
CA ASP A 38 11.11 -7.33 2.28
C ASP A 38 10.67 -8.78 1.94
N THR A 39 11.08 -9.28 0.78
CA THR A 39 10.72 -10.61 0.25
C THR A 39 11.46 -11.76 0.95
N LEU A 40 12.59 -11.48 1.60
CA LEU A 40 13.41 -12.46 2.33
C LEU A 40 12.85 -12.77 3.72
N ASP A 41 12.07 -11.86 4.32
CA ASP A 41 11.39 -12.12 5.59
C ASP A 41 10.09 -12.88 5.35
N SER A 42 10.03 -14.14 5.80
CA SER A 42 8.86 -14.99 5.59
C SER A 42 7.63 -14.60 6.41
N ARG A 43 7.77 -13.70 7.41
CA ARG A 43 6.63 -13.25 8.22
C ARG A 43 5.81 -12.23 7.43
N ALA A 44 4.49 -12.31 7.50
CA ALA A 44 3.63 -11.27 6.94
C ALA A 44 3.75 -9.97 7.74
N ALA A 45 3.44 -8.86 7.09
CA ALA A 45 3.30 -7.55 7.70
C ALA A 45 1.96 -6.93 7.34
N GLU A 46 1.49 -6.03 8.19
CA GLU A 46 0.19 -5.37 8.05
C GLU A 46 0.33 -3.85 8.12
N PHE A 47 -0.52 -3.13 7.41
CA PHE A 47 -0.78 -1.73 7.70
C PHE A 47 -2.29 -1.47 7.69
N GLN A 48 -2.72 -0.51 8.50
CA GLN A 48 -4.13 -0.16 8.63
C GLN A 48 -4.31 1.35 8.75
N PHE A 49 -5.42 1.85 8.24
CA PHE A 49 -5.81 3.25 8.34
C PHE A 49 -7.31 3.40 8.11
N ALA A 50 -7.84 4.60 8.34
CA ALA A 50 -9.21 4.94 8.01
C ALA A 50 -9.24 6.18 7.10
N PHE A 51 -10.23 6.24 6.22
CA PHE A 51 -10.46 7.42 5.40
C PHE A 51 -11.95 7.73 5.32
N LYS A 52 -12.30 8.97 4.97
CA LYS A 52 -13.67 9.37 4.65
C LYS A 52 -13.80 9.67 3.17
N GLY A 53 -14.77 9.05 2.49
CA GLY A 53 -15.08 9.33 1.08
C GLY A 53 -15.72 8.15 0.39
N THR A 54 -15.68 8.13 -0.94
CA THR A 54 -16.36 7.12 -1.78
C THR A 54 -15.38 6.24 -2.57
N GLY A 55 -14.08 6.36 -2.31
CA GLY A 55 -13.07 5.59 -3.01
C GLY A 55 -11.67 5.76 -2.45
N ILE A 56 -10.81 4.82 -2.79
CA ILE A 56 -9.44 4.69 -2.32
C ILE A 56 -8.54 4.23 -3.46
N ARG A 57 -7.28 4.69 -3.41
CA ARG A 57 -6.17 4.17 -4.21
C ARG A 57 -5.01 3.88 -3.28
N LEU A 58 -4.40 2.71 -3.43
CA LEU A 58 -3.08 2.44 -2.88
C LEU A 58 -2.06 2.71 -3.99
N ILE A 59 -1.17 3.67 -3.73
CA ILE A 59 -0.02 3.97 -4.57
C ILE A 59 1.19 3.26 -3.97
N ALA A 60 2.12 2.84 -4.81
CA ALA A 60 3.27 2.04 -4.39
C ALA A 60 4.38 2.09 -5.42
N THR A 61 5.57 1.63 -5.04
CA THR A 61 6.55 1.20 -6.02
C THR A 61 6.21 -0.23 -6.46
N LEU A 62 5.83 -0.39 -7.73
CA LEU A 62 5.53 -1.69 -8.32
C LEU A 62 6.81 -2.30 -8.89
N SER A 63 7.13 -3.51 -8.46
CA SER A 63 8.35 -4.22 -8.85
C SER A 63 8.11 -5.17 -10.02
N SER A 64 9.08 -5.30 -10.92
CA SER A 64 9.09 -6.32 -11.97
C SER A 64 9.75 -7.63 -11.56
N SER A 65 10.23 -7.75 -10.32
CA SER A 65 10.71 -9.03 -9.77
C SER A 65 9.54 -9.95 -9.42
N SER A 66 9.67 -11.23 -9.77
CA SER A 66 8.71 -12.28 -9.41
C SER A 66 8.52 -12.45 -7.91
N ASP A 67 9.48 -12.00 -7.08
CA ASP A 67 9.38 -12.10 -5.62
C ASP A 67 8.26 -11.21 -5.06
N TYR A 68 7.86 -10.16 -5.78
CA TYR A 68 6.72 -9.32 -5.44
C TYR A 68 5.41 -9.79 -6.08
N ASN A 69 5.43 -10.91 -6.82
CA ASN A 69 4.25 -11.52 -7.45
C ASN A 69 3.46 -12.39 -6.44
N VAL A 70 3.33 -11.91 -5.22
CA VAL A 70 2.60 -12.55 -4.13
C VAL A 70 1.22 -11.92 -3.99
N ASP A 71 0.24 -12.72 -3.59
CA ASP A 71 -1.09 -12.20 -3.27
C ASP A 71 -1.04 -11.47 -1.92
N SER A 72 -1.32 -10.17 -1.95
CA SER A 72 -1.59 -9.36 -0.77
C SER A 72 -3.10 -9.24 -0.59
N THR A 73 -3.57 -9.16 0.65
CA THR A 73 -5.01 -8.98 0.95
C THR A 73 -5.26 -7.57 1.43
N ILE A 74 -6.25 -6.91 0.86
CA ILE A 74 -6.84 -5.67 1.38
C ILE A 74 -8.26 -5.97 1.85
N THR A 75 -8.58 -5.57 3.07
CA THR A 75 -9.92 -5.66 3.66
C THR A 75 -10.45 -4.24 3.88
N ILE A 76 -11.59 -3.92 3.26
CA ILE A 76 -12.30 -2.65 3.43
C ILE A 76 -13.64 -2.96 4.07
N ASP A 77 -13.86 -2.48 5.29
CA ASP A 77 -15.09 -2.71 6.08
C ASP A 77 -15.53 -4.19 6.14
N GLY A 78 -14.56 -5.08 6.32
CA GLY A 78 -14.78 -6.53 6.40
C GLY A 78 -14.85 -7.26 5.05
N VAL A 79 -14.92 -6.56 3.92
CA VAL A 79 -14.88 -7.16 2.58
C VAL A 79 -13.44 -7.23 2.09
N SER A 80 -12.98 -8.42 1.68
CA SER A 80 -11.59 -8.63 1.28
C SER A 80 -11.42 -8.82 -0.22
N GLU A 81 -10.36 -8.24 -0.77
CA GLU A 81 -9.90 -8.38 -2.15
C GLU A 81 -8.39 -8.64 -2.17
N THR A 82 -7.89 -9.16 -3.28
CA THR A 82 -6.45 -9.38 -3.47
C THR A 82 -5.84 -8.36 -4.44
N PHE A 83 -4.57 -8.06 -4.23
CA PHE A 83 -3.77 -7.25 -5.14
C PHE A 83 -2.30 -7.68 -5.04
N LYS A 84 -1.45 -7.16 -5.94
CA LYS A 84 -0.02 -7.47 -5.96
C LYS A 84 0.81 -6.19 -6.05
N GLY A 85 2.00 -6.24 -5.45
CA GLY A 85 3.05 -5.24 -5.69
C GLY A 85 3.86 -5.49 -6.97
N TYR A 86 3.52 -6.53 -7.73
CA TYR A 86 4.16 -6.88 -8.99
C TYR A 86 3.53 -6.14 -10.18
N TYR A 87 4.39 -5.62 -11.05
CA TYR A 87 4.00 -5.12 -12.37
C TYR A 87 5.13 -5.40 -13.38
N PRO A 88 4.85 -5.80 -14.64
CA PRO A 88 5.89 -6.16 -15.61
C PRO A 88 6.93 -5.06 -15.85
N THR A 89 6.54 -3.80 -15.68
CA THR A 89 7.43 -2.64 -15.75
C THR A 89 7.61 -2.06 -14.35
N TYR A 90 8.85 -1.92 -13.90
CA TYR A 90 9.13 -1.24 -12.63
C TYR A 90 8.54 0.18 -12.65
N THR A 91 7.63 0.48 -11.72
CA THR A 91 6.84 1.72 -11.72
C THR A 91 6.82 2.34 -10.34
N ILE A 92 7.45 3.50 -10.19
CA ILE A 92 7.39 4.31 -8.98
C ILE A 92 6.05 5.08 -8.97
N GLN A 93 5.43 5.23 -7.80
CA GLN A 93 4.09 5.81 -7.64
C GLN A 93 3.02 5.16 -8.54
N GLY A 94 3.13 3.84 -8.75
CA GLY A 94 2.16 3.04 -9.49
C GLY A 94 0.87 2.76 -8.70
N LEU A 95 -0.23 2.54 -9.40
CA LEU A 95 -1.52 2.19 -8.80
C LEU A 95 -1.58 0.69 -8.47
N ALA A 96 -1.28 0.33 -7.22
CA ALA A 96 -1.32 -1.07 -6.77
C ALA A 96 -2.75 -1.60 -6.62
N PHE A 97 -3.65 -0.74 -6.13
CA PHE A 97 -5.04 -1.12 -5.89
C PHE A 97 -5.95 0.10 -6.00
N GLN A 98 -7.19 -0.13 -6.47
CA GLN A 98 -8.24 0.88 -6.48
C GLN A 98 -9.59 0.29 -6.12
N LYS A 99 -10.31 0.97 -5.24
CA LYS A 99 -11.76 0.76 -5.05
C LYS A 99 -12.49 2.08 -5.21
N LEU A 100 -13.56 2.06 -5.99
CA LEU A 100 -14.44 3.21 -6.25
C LEU A 100 -15.87 2.85 -5.85
N ASN A 101 -16.74 3.85 -5.83
CA ASN A 101 -18.18 3.71 -5.60
C ASN A 101 -18.51 3.05 -4.25
N LEU A 102 -17.68 3.29 -3.25
CA LEU A 102 -18.03 3.02 -1.85
C LEU A 102 -19.11 3.99 -1.41
N GLN A 103 -19.95 3.57 -0.45
CA GLN A 103 -20.91 4.49 0.16
C GLN A 103 -20.17 5.64 0.82
N ASP A 104 -20.65 6.88 0.68
CA ASP A 104 -20.00 8.01 1.33
C ASP A 104 -20.02 7.83 2.85
N GLY A 105 -18.84 7.70 3.45
CA GLY A 105 -18.71 7.33 4.84
C GLY A 105 -17.27 7.23 5.28
N VAL A 106 -17.07 6.83 6.54
CA VAL A 106 -15.75 6.47 7.05
C VAL A 106 -15.55 4.98 6.78
N HIS A 107 -14.45 4.65 6.11
CA HIS A 107 -14.05 3.30 5.80
C HIS A 107 -12.79 2.94 6.56
N THR A 108 -12.72 1.71 7.02
CA THR A 108 -11.53 1.11 7.64
C THR A 108 -10.84 0.19 6.65
N VAL A 109 -9.53 0.35 6.52
CA VAL A 109 -8.70 -0.42 5.60
C VAL A 109 -7.66 -1.18 6.40
N LYS A 110 -7.54 -2.47 6.14
CA LYS A 110 -6.45 -3.31 6.63
C LYS A 110 -5.80 -4.01 5.45
N VAL A 111 -4.48 -3.92 5.34
CA VAL A 111 -3.68 -4.67 4.36
C VAL A 111 -2.81 -5.68 5.08
N SER A 112 -2.69 -6.89 4.53
CA SER A 112 -1.75 -7.92 4.95
C SER A 112 -0.97 -8.41 3.73
N THR A 113 0.35 -8.48 3.85
CA THR A 113 1.25 -8.82 2.73
C THR A 113 2.54 -9.50 3.20
N SER A 114 3.09 -10.38 2.36
CA SER A 114 4.43 -10.95 2.54
C SER A 114 5.52 -10.19 1.78
N ALA A 115 5.17 -9.32 0.82
CA ALA A 115 6.12 -8.49 0.08
C ALA A 115 5.43 -7.28 -0.57
N PHE A 116 5.88 -6.06 -0.25
CA PHE A 116 5.30 -4.83 -0.80
C PHE A 116 6.22 -3.62 -0.57
N ILE A 117 6.22 -2.65 -1.50
CA ILE A 117 6.95 -1.38 -1.35
C ILE A 117 5.91 -0.26 -1.36
N PHE A 118 5.45 0.14 -0.19
CA PHE A 118 4.38 1.12 -0.03
C PHE A 118 4.92 2.57 -0.08
N ASP A 119 4.20 3.44 -0.79
CA ASP A 119 4.51 4.84 -1.11
C ASP A 119 3.23 5.70 -1.02
#